data_AF-A0A8S3J395-F1
#
_entry.id   AF-A0A8S3J395-F1
#
_cell.length_a   1.000
_cell.length_b   1.000
_cell.length_c   1.000
_cell.angle_alpha   90.00
_cell.angle_beta   90.00
_cell.angle_gamma   90.00
#
_symmetry.space_group_name_H-M   'P 1'
#
loop_
_entity.id
_entity.type
_entity.pdbx_description
1 polymer ?
#
loop_
_entity_poly.entity_id
_entity_poly.type
_entity_poly.pdbx_seq_one_letter_code
_entity_poly.pdbx_strand_id
1 'polypeptide(L)'
;HEGAYCRDVWNLLDALVVICALVAFGFTENGAGKNLNTIKSLRVLRVLRPLKTINRVPKLKAVFDCVITSLSNVLTILIVYMLFQFIFAVIAVQLFKGKFYRCSDLSKVTPEECQGNYFDFGNGKRKPDCKKRSWDPYDFTYDSVPQAILTLFTVQTGEGWPTVLQHSIDATGINRGPQPGHRLEVA
;
A
#
# COMPACT_ATOMS: atom_id res chain seq x y z
N HIS A 1 -23.25 33.26 8.14
CA HIS A 1 -22.68 34.29 9.02
C HIS A 1 -21.16 34.26 8.94
N GLU A 2 -20.53 35.43 8.88
CA GLU A 2 -19.08 35.58 9.07
C GLU A 2 -18.73 35.09 10.49
N GLY A 3 -17.80 34.15 10.60
CA GLY A 3 -17.47 33.47 11.86
C GLY A 3 -18.15 32.11 12.10
N ALA A 4 -18.86 31.56 11.11
CA ALA A 4 -19.44 30.22 11.24
C ALA A 4 -18.36 29.13 11.45
N TYR A 5 -18.52 28.35 12.52
CA TYR A 5 -17.60 27.29 12.95
C TYR A 5 -17.20 26.32 11.83
N CYS A 6 -18.16 25.94 10.97
CA CYS A 6 -17.94 24.98 9.88
C CYS A 6 -17.15 25.52 8.67
N ARG A 7 -16.83 26.83 8.61
CA ARG A 7 -16.04 27.42 7.50
C ARG A 7 -14.54 27.41 7.76
N ASP A 8 -14.14 27.24 9.01
CA ASP A 8 -12.74 27.09 9.39
C ASP A 8 -12.36 25.60 9.39
N VAL A 9 -11.48 25.21 8.46
CA VAL A 9 -10.99 23.83 8.29
C VAL A 9 -10.43 23.29 9.60
N TRP A 10 -9.84 24.16 10.42
CA TRP A 10 -9.24 23.81 11.70
C TRP A 10 -10.27 23.51 12.78
N ASN A 11 -11.41 24.21 12.78
CA ASN A 11 -12.53 23.93 13.68
C ASN A 11 -13.26 22.65 13.28
N LEU A 12 -13.39 22.39 11.98
CA LEU A 12 -13.96 21.13 11.47
C LEU A 12 -13.09 19.92 11.84
N LEU A 13 -11.76 20.06 11.76
CA LEU A 13 -10.80 19.04 12.20
C LEU A 13 -10.91 18.77 13.71
N ASP A 14 -11.00 19.82 14.54
CA ASP A 14 -11.16 19.66 16.00
C ASP A 14 -12.50 18.99 16.34
N ALA A 15 -13.59 19.38 15.67
CA ALA A 15 -14.91 18.75 15.83
C ALA A 15 -14.89 17.26 15.49
N LEU A 16 -14.24 16.89 14.38
CA LEU A 16 -14.12 15.48 13.98
C LEU A 16 -13.35 14.67 15.03
N VAL A 17 -12.23 15.19 15.54
CA VAL A 17 -11.44 14.52 16.59
C VAL A 17 -12.26 14.35 17.88
N VAL A 18 -13.02 15.38 18.29
CA VAL A 18 -13.87 15.34 19.49
C VAL A 18 -15.02 14.35 19.31
N ILE A 19 -15.72 14.36 18.16
CA ILE A 19 -16.80 13.41 17.86
C ILE A 19 -16.26 11.98 17.86
N CYS A 20 -15.12 11.71 17.22
CA CYS A 20 -14.50 10.40 17.23
C CYS A 20 -14.08 9.95 18.64
N ALA A 21 -13.63 10.88 19.50
CA ALA A 21 -13.31 10.57 20.88
C ALA A 21 -14.57 10.24 21.70
N LEU A 22 -15.66 11.00 21.53
CA LEU A 22 -16.94 10.74 22.19
C LEU A 22 -17.54 9.40 21.75
N VAL A 23 -17.49 9.11 20.45
CA VAL A 23 -17.88 7.80 19.90
C VAL A 23 -17.05 6.68 20.53
N ALA A 24 -15.73 6.86 20.64
CA ALA A 24 -14.86 5.88 21.29
C ALA A 24 -15.20 5.66 22.77
N PHE A 25 -15.54 6.72 23.51
CA PHE A 25 -15.96 6.63 24.92
C PHE A 25 -17.33 5.94 25.06
N GLY A 26 -18.31 6.29 24.22
CA GLY A 26 -19.65 5.69 24.24
C GLY A 26 -19.66 4.20 23.88
N PHE A 27 -18.77 3.76 22.98
CA PHE A 27 -18.59 2.35 22.64
C PHE A 27 -17.83 1.55 23.72
N THR A 28 -17.08 2.20 24.62
CA THR A 28 -16.43 1.52 25.76
C THR A 28 -17.33 1.31 26.97
N GLU A 29 -18.34 2.17 27.20
CA GLU A 29 -19.23 2.05 28.37
C GLU A 29 -20.46 1.16 28.14
N ASN A 30 -21.00 1.15 26.91
CA ASN A 30 -22.07 0.21 26.57
C ASN A 30 -21.44 -1.11 26.13
N GLY A 31 -21.42 -2.10 27.05
CA GLY A 31 -20.80 -3.43 26.93
C GLY A 31 -21.29 -4.34 25.79
N ALA A 32 -21.47 -3.83 24.57
CA ALA A 32 -21.68 -4.60 23.37
C ALA A 32 -20.33 -4.97 22.77
N GLY A 33 -19.85 -6.18 23.07
CA GLY A 33 -18.66 -6.80 22.50
C GLY A 33 -18.76 -7.07 20.99
N LYS A 34 -18.91 -6.01 20.19
CA LYS A 34 -18.85 -6.08 18.73
C LYS A 34 -17.79 -5.10 18.23
N ASN A 35 -16.67 -5.69 17.80
CA ASN A 35 -15.53 -5.08 17.08
C ASN A 35 -14.40 -4.52 17.96
N LEU A 36 -13.64 -5.42 18.58
CA LEU A 36 -12.31 -5.14 19.14
C LEU A 36 -11.39 -4.41 18.13
N ASN A 37 -11.58 -4.65 16.82
CA ASN A 37 -10.82 -3.99 15.76
C ASN A 37 -11.19 -2.49 15.60
N THR A 38 -12.46 -2.12 15.73
CA THR A 38 -12.93 -0.72 15.66
C THR A 38 -12.43 0.09 16.86
N ILE A 39 -12.47 -0.49 18.07
CA ILE A 39 -11.94 0.15 19.29
C ILE A 39 -10.42 0.35 19.19
N LYS A 40 -9.69 -0.59 18.58
CA LYS A 40 -8.24 -0.47 18.34
C LYS A 40 -7.91 0.63 17.33
N SER A 41 -8.70 0.75 16.25
CA SER A 41 -8.56 1.81 15.24
C SER A 41 -8.91 3.20 15.80
N LEU A 42 -9.91 3.32 16.68
CA LEU A 42 -10.27 4.60 17.33
C LEU A 42 -9.18 5.13 18.28
N ARG A 43 -8.32 4.26 18.84
CA ARG A 43 -7.14 4.71 19.61
C ARG A 43 -6.09 5.39 18.74
N VAL A 44 -5.97 5.02 17.46
CA VAL A 44 -5.06 5.65 16.50
C VAL A 44 -5.43 7.12 16.30
N LEU A 45 -6.70 7.50 16.38
CA LEU A 45 -7.13 8.90 16.23
C LEU A 45 -6.57 9.84 17.31
N ARG A 46 -6.08 9.32 18.44
CA ARG A 46 -5.35 10.14 19.43
C ARG A 46 -4.01 10.66 18.90
N VAL A 47 -3.48 10.08 17.82
CA VAL A 47 -2.29 10.57 17.09
C VAL A 47 -2.53 11.94 16.44
N LEU A 48 -3.79 12.35 16.29
CA LEU A 48 -4.16 13.65 15.74
C LEU A 48 -4.13 14.78 16.78
N ARG A 49 -3.97 14.49 18.09
CA ARG A 49 -3.89 15.51 19.15
C ARG A 49 -2.80 16.58 18.93
N PRO A 50 -1.60 16.28 18.39
CA PRO A 50 -0.59 17.29 18.08
C PRO A 50 -1.07 18.35 17.07
N LEU A 51 -2.02 18.02 16.19
CA LEU A 51 -2.64 18.99 15.26
C LEU A 51 -3.43 20.08 16.01
N LYS A 52 -3.99 19.77 17.19
CA LYS A 52 -4.63 20.77 18.05
C LYS A 52 -3.61 21.76 18.63
N THR A 53 -2.38 21.30 18.89
CA THR A 53 -1.28 22.14 19.39
C THR A 53 -0.74 23.06 18.29
N ILE A 54 -0.72 22.61 17.03
CA ILE A 54 -0.33 23.43 15.86
C ILE A 54 -1.18 24.69 15.74
N ASN A 55 -2.50 24.59 15.99
CA ASN A 55 -3.41 25.73 15.95
C ASN A 55 -3.23 26.72 17.09
N ARG A 56 -2.67 26.30 18.23
CA ARG A 56 -2.39 27.17 19.37
C ARG A 56 -1.08 27.96 19.19
N VAL A 57 -0.17 27.47 18.35
CA VAL A 57 1.12 28.13 18.13
C VAL A 57 1.08 28.87 16.79
N PRO A 58 0.93 30.21 16.79
CA PRO A 58 0.75 30.99 15.56
C PRO A 58 1.92 30.84 14.58
N LYS A 59 3.13 30.57 15.09
CA LYS A 59 4.31 30.27 14.26
C LYS A 59 4.18 28.95 13.48
N LEU A 60 3.66 27.88 14.08
CA LEU A 60 3.45 26.59 13.38
C LEU A 60 2.28 26.69 12.41
N LYS A 61 1.20 27.37 12.80
CA LYS A 61 0.04 27.63 11.93
C LYS A 61 0.46 28.31 10.62
N ALA A 62 1.28 29.36 10.69
CA ALA A 62 1.77 30.06 9.50
C ALA A 62 2.57 29.15 8.54
N VAL A 63 3.38 28.23 9.07
CA VAL A 63 4.13 27.26 8.24
C VAL A 63 3.17 26.28 7.55
N PHE A 64 2.18 25.75 8.28
CA PHE A 64 1.17 24.87 7.70
C PHE A 64 0.31 25.56 6.64
N ASP A 65 -0.13 26.80 6.90
CA ASP A 65 -0.92 27.58 5.94
C ASP A 65 -0.11 27.86 4.66
N CYS A 66 1.20 28.12 4.78
CA CYS A 66 2.11 28.23 3.64
C CYS A 66 2.23 26.92 2.83
N VAL A 67 2.35 25.78 3.52
CA VAL A 67 2.41 24.45 2.89
C VAL A 67 1.11 24.15 2.15
N ILE A 68 -0.06 24.38 2.76
CA ILE A 68 -1.36 24.13 2.13
C ILE A 68 -1.57 25.04 0.91
N THR A 69 -1.19 26.32 1.02
CA THR A 69 -1.26 27.26 -0.10
C THR A 69 -0.37 26.82 -1.26
N SER A 70 0.85 26.35 -0.96
CA SER A 70 1.79 25.85 -1.98
C SER A 70 1.32 24.52 -2.60
N LEU A 71 0.69 23.66 -1.80
CA LEU A 71 0.14 22.37 -2.25
C LEU A 71 -0.97 22.54 -3.29
N SER A 72 -1.77 23.60 -3.22
CA SER A 72 -2.85 23.83 -4.20
C SER A 72 -2.32 23.86 -5.64
N ASN A 73 -1.14 24.43 -5.87
CA ASN A 73 -0.51 24.45 -7.19
C ASN A 73 0.09 23.09 -7.55
N VAL A 74 0.67 22.39 -6.57
CA VAL A 74 1.24 21.05 -6.76
C VAL A 74 0.16 20.02 -7.10
N LEU A 75 -1.05 20.13 -6.54
CA LEU A 75 -2.17 19.22 -6.82
C LEU A 75 -2.56 19.20 -8.30
N THR A 76 -2.49 20.34 -9.00
CA THR A 76 -2.76 20.39 -10.44
C THR A 76 -1.77 19.55 -11.25
N ILE A 77 -0.48 19.66 -10.94
CA ILE A 77 0.57 18.85 -11.58
C ILE A 77 0.42 17.38 -11.18
N LEU A 78 0.08 17.11 -9.92
CA LEU A 78 -0.15 15.76 -9.41
C LEU A 78 -1.28 15.05 -10.17
N ILE A 79 -2.37 15.75 -10.51
CA ILE A 79 -3.47 15.16 -11.30
C ILE A 79 -2.97 14.70 -12.67
N VAL A 80 -2.22 15.54 -13.38
CA VAL A 80 -1.65 15.17 -14.69
C VAL A 80 -0.69 13.99 -14.56
N TYR A 81 0.15 13.99 -13.54
CA TYR A 81 1.03 12.87 -13.21
C TYR A 81 0.26 11.57 -12.95
N MET A 82 -0.80 11.61 -12.16
CA MET A 82 -1.63 10.44 -11.85
C MET A 82 -2.36 9.90 -13.10
N LEU A 83 -2.80 10.77 -14.01
CA LEU A 83 -3.36 10.35 -15.28
C LEU A 83 -2.34 9.61 -16.15
N PHE A 84 -1.10 10.11 -16.20
CA PHE A 84 -0.02 9.45 -16.92
C PHE A 84 0.36 8.09 -16.30
N GLN A 85 0.44 8.04 -14.96
CA GLN A 85 0.63 6.79 -14.22
C GLN A 85 -0.50 5.78 -14.48
N PHE A 86 -1.74 6.25 -14.56
CA PHE A 86 -2.89 5.39 -14.86
C PHE A 86 -2.79 4.75 -16.25
N ILE A 87 -2.33 5.48 -17.27
CA ILE A 87 -2.14 4.94 -18.62
C ILE A 87 -1.12 3.77 -18.58
N PHE A 88 0.04 3.99 -17.95
CA PHE A 88 1.04 2.93 -17.82
C PHE A 88 0.56 1.77 -16.95
N ALA A 89 -0.19 2.03 -15.89
CA ALA A 89 -0.76 0.99 -15.05
C ALA A 89 -1.70 0.09 -15.84
N VAL A 90 -2.56 0.66 -16.70
CA VAL A 90 -3.43 -0.13 -17.59
C VAL A 90 -2.59 -0.97 -18.55
N ILE A 91 -1.57 -0.40 -19.20
CA ILE A 91 -0.67 -1.15 -20.10
C ILE A 91 0.01 -2.31 -19.36
N ALA A 92 0.54 -2.05 -18.16
CA ALA A 92 1.23 -3.05 -17.35
C ALA A 92 0.28 -4.18 -16.91
N VAL A 93 -0.95 -3.86 -16.51
CA VAL A 93 -1.98 -4.87 -16.20
C VAL A 93 -2.25 -5.75 -17.43
N GLN A 94 -2.41 -5.15 -18.61
CA GLN A 94 -2.68 -5.93 -19.83
C GLN A 94 -1.50 -6.85 -20.21
N LEU A 95 -0.27 -6.43 -19.93
CA LEU A 95 0.92 -7.20 -20.26
C LEU A 95 1.25 -8.29 -19.23
N PHE A 96 1.02 -8.02 -17.93
CA PHE A 96 1.58 -8.81 -16.83
C PHE A 96 0.57 -9.42 -15.85
N LYS A 97 -0.74 -9.13 -16.01
CA LYS A 97 -1.78 -9.70 -15.14
C LYS A 97 -1.70 -11.24 -15.07
N GLY A 98 -1.67 -11.77 -13.85
CA GLY A 98 -1.63 -13.20 -13.59
C GLY A 98 -0.28 -13.90 -13.87
N LYS A 99 0.77 -13.14 -14.22
CA LYS A 99 2.11 -13.70 -14.53
C LYS A 99 3.11 -13.58 -13.37
N PHE A 100 2.76 -12.83 -12.32
CA PHE A 100 3.64 -12.53 -11.17
C PHE A 100 3.42 -13.50 -10.00
N TYR A 101 3.11 -14.76 -10.31
CA TYR A 101 2.90 -15.80 -9.32
C TYR A 101 4.08 -16.78 -9.34
N ARG A 102 4.42 -17.27 -8.16
CA ARG A 102 5.46 -18.28 -7.98
C ARG A 102 5.06 -19.33 -6.96
N CYS A 103 5.67 -20.49 -7.07
CA CYS A 103 5.65 -21.46 -6.00
C CYS A 103 6.71 -21.09 -4.94
N SER A 104 6.48 -21.44 -3.67
CA SER A 104 7.52 -21.32 -2.63
C SER A 104 8.76 -22.18 -2.93
N ASP A 105 8.60 -23.22 -3.75
CA ASP A 105 9.66 -24.10 -4.25
C ASP A 105 9.96 -23.78 -5.71
N LEU A 106 11.18 -23.28 -5.99
CA LEU A 106 11.66 -22.91 -7.33
C LEU A 106 11.70 -24.08 -8.31
N SER A 107 11.66 -25.33 -7.82
CA SER A 107 11.67 -26.53 -8.65
C SER A 107 10.34 -26.76 -9.38
N LYS A 108 9.25 -26.13 -8.92
CA LYS A 108 7.90 -26.31 -9.45
C LYS A 108 7.44 -25.04 -10.17
N VAL A 109 6.99 -25.21 -11.41
CA VAL A 109 6.67 -24.10 -12.31
C VAL A 109 5.18 -23.93 -12.49
N THR A 110 4.36 -24.96 -12.29
CA THR A 110 2.89 -24.85 -12.44
C THR A 110 2.19 -24.89 -11.08
N PRO A 111 1.00 -24.27 -10.94
CA PRO A 111 0.22 -24.33 -9.70
C PRO A 111 -0.22 -25.75 -9.35
N GLU A 112 -0.45 -26.59 -10.37
CA GLU A 112 -0.82 -28.00 -10.21
C GLU A 112 0.32 -28.81 -9.57
N GLU A 113 1.57 -28.53 -9.96
CA GLU A 113 2.75 -29.15 -9.36
C GLU A 113 3.13 -28.55 -8.00
N CYS A 114 2.68 -27.32 -7.70
CA CYS A 114 2.95 -26.60 -6.46
C CYS A 114 2.10 -27.11 -5.29
N GLN A 115 2.15 -28.41 -5.03
CA GLN A 115 1.40 -29.07 -3.96
C GLN A 115 2.32 -29.86 -3.03
N GLY A 116 1.79 -30.21 -1.85
CA GLY A 116 2.51 -30.94 -0.82
C GLY A 116 3.55 -30.09 -0.08
N ASN A 117 4.62 -30.72 0.39
CA ASN A 117 5.65 -30.07 1.19
C ASN A 117 7.01 -30.13 0.48
N TYR A 118 7.87 -29.15 0.79
CA TYR A 118 9.25 -29.08 0.34
C TYR A 118 10.19 -28.89 1.53
N PHE A 119 11.46 -29.23 1.34
CA PHE A 119 12.50 -29.06 2.34
C PHE A 119 13.19 -27.72 2.10
N ASP A 120 13.10 -26.83 3.09
CA ASP A 120 13.78 -25.54 3.08
C ASP A 120 15.12 -25.66 3.82
N PHE A 121 16.22 -25.46 3.09
CA PHE A 121 17.59 -25.52 3.59
C PHE A 121 18.14 -24.11 3.87
N GLY A 122 17.32 -23.23 4.44
CA GLY A 122 17.67 -21.84 4.74
C GLY A 122 19.06 -21.69 5.40
N ASN A 123 19.75 -20.59 5.07
CA ASN A 123 21.16 -20.27 5.38
C ASN A 123 21.83 -21.14 6.45
N GLY A 124 22.41 -22.26 6.02
CA GLY A 124 23.37 -23.05 6.79
C GLY A 124 22.80 -24.04 7.82
N LYS A 125 21.48 -24.28 7.86
CA LYS A 125 20.92 -25.31 8.75
C LYS A 125 21.25 -26.72 8.24
N ARG A 126 21.83 -27.56 9.10
CA ARG A 126 22.08 -29.00 8.82
C ARG A 126 20.80 -29.83 8.72
N LYS A 127 19.71 -29.40 9.36
CA LYS A 127 18.42 -30.08 9.32
C LYS A 127 17.44 -29.21 8.51
N PRO A 128 16.83 -29.74 7.44
CA PRO A 128 15.84 -28.99 6.68
C PRO A 128 14.55 -28.83 7.47
N ASP A 129 13.93 -27.67 7.33
CA ASP A 129 12.57 -27.42 7.80
C ASP A 129 11.59 -27.86 6.70
N CYS A 130 10.60 -28.69 7.07
CA CYS A 130 9.56 -29.10 6.13
C CYS A 130 8.49 -28.00 6.09
N LYS A 131 8.37 -27.32 4.95
CA LYS A 131 7.38 -26.27 4.72
C LYS A 131 6.37 -26.71 3.66
N LYS A 132 5.13 -26.27 3.79
CA LYS A 132 4.10 -26.51 2.77
C LYS A 132 4.36 -25.61 1.56
N ARG A 133 4.24 -26.17 0.35
CA ARG A 133 4.28 -25.38 -0.87
C ARG A 133 3.01 -24.52 -0.95
N SER A 134 3.19 -23.26 -1.32
CA SER A 134 2.12 -22.30 -1.59
C SER A 134 2.39 -21.59 -2.91
N TRP A 135 1.31 -21.34 -3.65
CA TRP A 135 1.34 -20.59 -4.90
C TRP A 135 0.92 -19.16 -4.61
N ASP A 136 1.90 -18.30 -4.41
CA ASP A 136 1.69 -16.94 -3.93
C ASP A 136 2.18 -15.91 -4.96
N PRO A 137 1.52 -14.74 -5.05
CA PRO A 137 2.01 -13.62 -5.82
C PRO A 137 3.27 -13.01 -5.19
N TYR A 138 4.06 -12.29 -5.98
CA TYR A 138 5.08 -11.39 -5.46
C TYR A 138 4.48 -10.21 -4.68
N ASP A 139 5.29 -9.51 -3.87
CA ASP A 139 4.85 -8.33 -3.12
C ASP A 139 4.37 -7.18 -4.05
N PHE A 140 5.01 -7.07 -5.22
CA PHE A 140 4.66 -6.13 -6.28
C PHE A 140 4.09 -6.88 -7.48
N THR A 141 2.86 -6.57 -7.88
CA THR A 141 2.15 -7.23 -8.99
C THR A 141 1.35 -6.24 -9.84
N TYR A 142 0.91 -6.71 -11.00
CA TYR A 142 0.10 -5.96 -11.97
C TYR A 142 -1.30 -6.59 -12.16
N ASP A 143 -1.86 -7.22 -11.14
CA ASP A 143 -3.17 -7.90 -11.26
C ASP A 143 -4.36 -6.92 -11.29
N SER A 144 -4.21 -5.77 -10.64
CA SER A 144 -5.18 -4.68 -10.66
C SER A 144 -4.50 -3.32 -10.83
N VAL A 145 -5.25 -2.34 -11.32
CA VAL A 145 -4.73 -0.99 -11.58
C VAL A 145 -4.13 -0.32 -10.32
N PRO A 146 -4.75 -0.40 -9.12
CA PRO A 146 -4.15 0.19 -7.92
C PRO A 146 -2.81 -0.44 -7.53
N GLN A 147 -2.66 -1.75 -7.68
CA GLN A 147 -1.40 -2.46 -7.41
C GLN A 147 -0.32 -2.12 -8.45
N ALA A 148 -0.73 -1.97 -9.72
CA ALA A 148 0.15 -1.54 -10.79
C ALA A 148 0.66 -0.11 -10.57
N ILE A 149 -0.21 0.83 -10.15
CA ILE A 149 0.21 2.20 -9.79
C ILE A 149 1.19 2.18 -8.62
N LEU A 150 0.96 1.37 -7.59
CA LEU A 150 1.89 1.23 -6.47
C LEU A 150 3.26 0.71 -6.93
N THR A 151 3.25 -0.30 -7.80
CA THR A 151 4.48 -0.89 -8.34
C THR A 151 5.23 0.09 -9.25
N LEU A 152 4.53 0.85 -10.08
CA LEU A 152 5.13 1.90 -10.91
C LEU A 152 5.71 3.04 -10.06
N PHE A 153 5.02 3.39 -8.97
CA PHE A 153 5.53 4.37 -8.00
C PHE A 153 6.85 3.89 -7.38
N THR A 154 6.96 2.63 -6.94
CA THR A 154 8.21 2.10 -6.38
C THR A 154 9.35 2.04 -7.39
N VAL A 155 9.04 1.70 -8.65
CA VAL A 155 10.04 1.75 -9.73
C VAL A 155 10.52 3.19 -9.96
N GLN A 156 9.62 4.17 -9.94
CA GLN A 156 9.97 5.57 -10.15
C GLN A 156 10.71 6.21 -8.98
N THR A 157 10.43 5.81 -7.74
CA THR A 157 11.21 6.24 -6.57
C THR A 157 12.57 5.56 -6.48
N GLY A 158 12.81 4.53 -7.30
CA GLY A 158 14.06 3.78 -7.30
C GLY A 158 14.19 2.81 -6.12
N GLU A 159 13.12 2.52 -5.40
CA GLU A 159 13.14 1.56 -4.29
C GLU A 159 12.65 0.20 -4.77
N GLY A 160 13.51 -0.82 -4.73
CA GLY A 160 13.15 -2.18 -5.14
C GLY A 160 12.92 -2.37 -6.64
N TRP A 161 13.20 -1.35 -7.46
CA TRP A 161 13.09 -1.42 -8.93
C TRP A 161 13.86 -2.60 -9.56
N PRO A 162 15.07 -3.02 -9.11
CA PRO A 162 15.76 -4.15 -9.73
C PRO A 162 15.00 -5.46 -9.54
N THR A 163 14.33 -5.61 -8.40
CA THR A 163 13.50 -6.78 -8.10
C THR A 163 12.26 -6.82 -8.99
N VAL A 164 11.57 -5.68 -9.16
CA VAL A 164 10.41 -5.59 -10.06
C VAL A 164 10.83 -5.85 -11.51
N LEU A 165 11.97 -5.30 -11.95
CA LEU A 165 12.51 -5.54 -13.29
C LEU A 165 12.85 -7.01 -13.51
N GLN A 166 13.56 -7.64 -12.58
CA GLN A 166 13.91 -9.05 -12.67
C GLN A 166 12.65 -9.93 -12.76
N HIS A 167 11.64 -9.67 -11.93
CA HIS A 167 10.37 -10.40 -11.99
C HIS A 167 9.63 -10.18 -13.33
N SER A 168 9.79 -9.01 -13.95
CA SER A 168 9.21 -8.69 -15.26
C SER A 168 9.92 -9.46 -16.38
N ILE A 169 11.25 -9.54 -16.36
CA ILE A 169 12.08 -10.30 -17.31
C ILE A 169 11.79 -11.81 -17.20
N ASP A 170 11.60 -12.29 -15.98
CA ASP A 170 11.36 -13.71 -15.72
C ASP A 170 9.88 -14.11 -15.94
N ALA A 171 8.99 -13.15 -16.20
CA ALA A 171 7.56 -13.39 -16.34
C ALA A 171 7.24 -14.20 -17.61
N THR A 172 6.62 -15.37 -17.43
CA THR A 172 6.27 -16.28 -18.52
C THR A 172 4.83 -16.06 -19.01
N GLY A 173 3.91 -16.91 -18.55
CA GLY A 173 2.50 -16.95 -18.90
C GLY A 173 1.61 -17.06 -17.68
N ILE A 174 0.30 -17.01 -17.90
CA ILE A 174 -0.68 -17.14 -16.83
C ILE A 174 -0.63 -18.58 -16.28
N ASN A 175 -0.71 -18.73 -14.95
CA ASN A 175 -0.59 -20.02 -14.25
C ASN A 175 0.75 -20.73 -14.50
N ARG A 176 1.80 -19.97 -14.80
CA ARG A 176 3.15 -20.49 -14.96
C ARG A 176 4.13 -19.62 -14.20
N GLY A 177 5.06 -20.27 -13.53
CA GLY A 177 6.06 -19.64 -12.68
C GLY A 177 7.12 -18.93 -13.51
N PRO A 178 7.98 -18.14 -12.84
CA PRO A 178 9.03 -17.39 -13.49
C PRO A 178 10.06 -18.34 -14.13
N GLN A 179 10.60 -17.95 -15.29
CA GLN A 179 11.74 -18.61 -15.92
C GLN A 179 12.85 -17.57 -16.13
N PRO A 180 14.07 -17.80 -15.62
CA PRO A 180 15.15 -16.83 -15.72
C PRO A 180 15.42 -16.39 -17.17
N GLY A 181 15.33 -15.09 -17.43
CA GLY A 181 15.68 -14.51 -18.74
C GLY A 181 14.69 -14.82 -19.87
N HIS A 182 13.44 -15.15 -19.56
CA HIS A 182 12.45 -15.51 -20.59
C HIS A 182 12.10 -14.35 -21.54
N ARG A 183 12.02 -13.11 -21.02
CA ARG A 183 11.74 -11.90 -21.79
C ARG A 183 12.83 -10.86 -21.57
N LEU A 184 13.98 -11.02 -22.22
CA LEU A 184 15.04 -10.02 -22.14
C LEU A 184 14.64 -8.70 -22.82
N GLU A 185 13.62 -8.71 -23.68
CA GLU A 185 13.10 -7.52 -24.37
C GLU A 185 12.33 -6.54 -23.48
N VAL A 186 11.98 -6.92 -22.25
CA VAL A 186 11.29 -6.02 -21.28
C VAL A 186 12.25 -5.37 -20.27
N ALA A 187 13.56 -5.60 -20.43
CA ALA A 187 14.61 -5.03 -19.60
C ALA A 187 14.81 -3.51 -19.81
#